data_AF-A0A5E4SIF3-F1
#
_entry.id   AF-A0A5E4SIF3-F1
#
_cell.length_a   1.000
_cell.length_b   1.000
_cell.length_c   1.000
_cell.angle_alpha   90.00
_cell.angle_beta   90.00
_cell.angle_gamma   90.00
#
_symmetry.space_group_name_H-M   'P 1'
#
loop_
_entity.id
_entity.type
_entity.pdbx_description
1 polymer ?
#
loop_
_entity_poly.entity_id
_entity_poly.type
_entity_poly.pdbx_seq_one_letter_code
_entity_poly.pdbx_strand_id
1 'polypeptide(L)' 'MNRDDIMNIVHAHSDLNIFGAIVGVLENGTIHRNDSYSAAQRIIAICNKEMQRLVKIYDVTIAANQAKGDA' A
#
# COMPACT_ATOMS: atom_id res chain seq x y z
N MET A 1 12.04 14.46 12.49
CA MET A 1 10.92 14.18 11.56
C MET A 1 9.92 15.32 11.64
N ASN A 2 9.57 15.94 10.51
CA ASN A 2 8.57 17.01 10.48
C ASN A 2 7.15 16.40 10.53
N ARG A 3 6.13 17.23 10.77
CA ARG A 3 4.74 16.77 10.89
C ARG A 3 4.22 16.12 9.60
N ASP A 4 4.62 16.65 8.46
CA ASP A 4 4.15 16.18 7.15
C ASP A 4 4.70 14.78 6.82
N ASP A 5 5.96 14.50 7.17
CA ASP A 5 6.60 13.19 7.05
C ASP A 5 5.86 12.15 7.91
N ILE A 6 5.47 12.50 9.13
CA ILE A 6 4.70 11.63 10.02
C ILE A 6 3.33 11.32 9.42
N MET A 7 2.63 12.33 8.91
CA MET A 7 1.32 12.12 8.28
C MET A 7 1.45 11.24 7.03
N ASN A 8 2.47 11.47 6.19
CA ASN A 8 2.73 10.64 5.01
C ASN A 8 2.98 9.17 5.37
N ILE A 9 3.75 8.91 6.44
CA ILE A 9 4.01 7.56 6.95
C ILE A 9 2.71 6.90 7.45
N VAL A 10 1.91 7.61 8.24
CA VAL A 10 0.64 7.09 8.79
C VAL A 10 -0.36 6.78 7.68
N HIS A 11 -0.47 7.67 6.68
CA HIS A 11 -1.30 7.43 5.50
C HIS A 11 -0.80 6.24 4.70
N ALA A 12 0.50 6.15 4.40
CA ALA A 12 1.07 5.02 3.68
C ALA A 12 0.82 3.70 4.41
N HIS A 13 0.98 3.66 5.73
CA HIS A 13 0.70 2.47 6.53
C HIS A 13 -0.78 2.05 6.47
N SER A 14 -1.70 3.02 6.59
CA SER A 14 -3.13 2.76 6.53
C SER A 14 -3.56 2.25 5.15
N ASP A 15 -3.09 2.90 4.09
CA ASP A 15 -3.41 2.53 2.71
C ASP A 15 -2.84 1.15 2.34
N LEU A 16 -1.63 0.83 2.80
CA LEU A 16 -1.04 -0.51 2.63
C LEU A 16 -1.93 -1.60 3.24
N ASN A 17 -2.44 -1.39 4.45
CA ASN A 17 -3.34 -2.34 5.10
C ASN A 17 -4.68 -2.48 4.35
N ILE A 18 -5.24 -1.36 3.87
CA ILE A 18 -6.49 -1.37 3.10
C ILE A 18 -6.30 -2.16 1.80
N PHE A 19 -5.25 -1.88 1.04
CA PHE A 19 -4.99 -2.61 -0.21
C PHE A 19 -4.68 -4.09 0.03
N GLY A 20 -3.92 -4.40 1.07
CA GLY A 20 -3.66 -5.79 1.47
C GLY A 20 -4.95 -6.54 1.81
N ALA A 21 -5.88 -5.91 2.52
CA ALA A 21 -7.19 -6.49 2.81
C ALA A 21 -8.03 -6.72 1.54
N ILE A 22 -8.05 -5.76 0.61
CA ILE A 22 -8.76 -5.91 -0.67
C ILE A 22 -8.19 -7.09 -1.48
N VAL A 23 -6.87 -7.19 -1.57
CA VAL A 23 -6.20 -8.30 -2.26
C VAL A 23 -6.57 -9.62 -1.61
N GLY A 24 -6.44 -9.75 -0.28
CA GLY A 24 -6.76 -10.99 0.42
C GLY A 24 -8.21 -11.45 0.22
N VAL A 25 -9.16 -10.52 0.24
CA VAL A 25 -10.58 -10.83 -0.01
C VAL A 25 -10.83 -11.27 -1.46
N LEU A 26 -10.18 -10.63 -2.44
CA LEU A 26 -10.35 -10.96 -3.85
C LEU A 26 -9.61 -12.24 -4.25
N GLU A 27 -8.42 -12.51 -3.71
CA GLU A 27 -7.66 -13.73 -3.98
C GLU A 27 -8.34 -14.98 -3.43
N ASN A 28 -9.03 -14.86 -2.28
CA ASN A 28 -9.82 -15.95 -1.73
C ASN A 28 -10.99 -16.38 -2.65
N GLY A 29 -11.39 -15.54 -3.61
CA GLY A 29 -12.42 -15.88 -4.59
C GLY A 29 -13.85 -15.98 -4.03
N THR A 30 -14.06 -15.68 -2.75
CA THR A 30 -15.37 -15.84 -2.09
C THR A 30 -16.39 -14.78 -2.48
N ILE A 31 -15.95 -13.63 -3.01
CA ILE A 31 -16.83 -12.48 -3.27
C ILE A 31 -17.07 -12.20 -4.75
N HIS A 32 -16.46 -12.97 -5.66
CA HIS A 32 -16.63 -12.81 -7.10
C HIS A 32 -16.86 -14.16 -7.77
N ARG A 33 -17.63 -14.13 -8.87
CA ARG A 33 -17.93 -15.30 -9.72
C ARG A 33 -17.04 -15.27 -10.97
N ASN A 34 -17.03 -16.36 -11.72
CA ASN A 34 -16.18 -16.54 -12.92
C ASN A 34 -16.32 -15.40 -13.96
N ASP A 35 -17.51 -14.83 -14.11
CA ASP A 35 -17.80 -13.68 -14.98
C ASP A 35 -17.11 -12.40 -14.51
N SER A 36 -16.97 -12.22 -13.20
CA SER A 36 -16.29 -11.09 -12.56
C SER A 36 -14.81 -11.32 -12.22
N TYR A 37 -14.25 -12.50 -12.52
CA TYR A 37 -12.87 -12.87 -12.22
C TYR A 37 -11.86 -11.89 -12.85
N SER A 38 -12.08 -11.51 -14.12
CA SER A 38 -11.19 -10.57 -14.82
C SER A 38 -11.16 -9.18 -14.17
N ALA A 39 -12.31 -8.73 -13.63
CA ALA A 39 -12.39 -7.47 -12.90
C ALA A 39 -11.65 -7.57 -11.56
N ALA A 40 -11.82 -8.68 -10.82
CA ALA A 40 -11.09 -8.92 -9.58
C ALA A 40 -9.56 -8.91 -9.81
N GLN A 41 -9.07 -9.56 -10.86
CA GLN A 41 -7.65 -9.57 -11.22
C GLN A 41 -7.11 -8.17 -11.55
N ARG A 42 -7.90 -7.33 -12.23
CA ARG A 42 -7.52 -5.94 -12.51
C ARG A 42 -7.42 -5.10 -11.23
N ILE A 43 -8.34 -5.30 -10.28
CA ILE A 43 -8.31 -4.60 -8.99
C ILE A 43 -7.07 -5.04 -8.19
N ILE A 44 -6.81 -6.34 -8.12
CA ILE A 44 -5.60 -6.90 -7.47
C ILE A 44 -4.33 -6.27 -8.06
N ALA A 45 -4.23 -6.20 -9.40
CA ALA A 45 -3.08 -5.59 -10.07
C ALA A 45 -2.89 -4.10 -9.71
N ILE A 46 -3.99 -3.34 -9.60
CA ILE A 46 -3.94 -1.93 -9.18
C ILE A 46 -3.49 -1.83 -7.72
N CYS A 47 -4.07 -2.62 -6.82
CA CYS A 47 -3.70 -2.64 -5.41
C CYS A 47 -2.22 -2.99 -5.23
N ASN A 48 -1.72 -4.01 -5.92
CA ASN A 48 -0.30 -4.39 -5.88
C ASN A 48 0.62 -3.26 -6.35
N LYS A 49 0.25 -2.56 -7.42
CA LYS A 49 1.01 -1.41 -7.92
C LYS A 49 1.05 -0.26 -6.91
N GLU A 50 -0.09 0.07 -6.30
CA GLU A 50 -0.16 1.13 -5.29
C GLU A 50 0.58 0.75 -4.02
N MET A 51 0.50 -0.51 -3.58
CA MET A 51 1.28 -1.00 -2.43
C MET A 51 2.78 -0.85 -2.68
N GLN A 52 3.28 -1.24 -3.86
CA GLN A 52 4.69 -1.03 -4.21
C GLN A 52 5.11 0.44 -4.17
N ARG A 53 4.23 1.34 -4.66
CA ARG A 53 4.48 2.79 -4.61
C ARG A 53 4.54 3.29 -3.17
N LEU A 54 3.63 2.86 -2.31
CA LEU A 54 3.56 3.27 -0.91
C LEU A 54 4.73 2.75 -0.08
N VAL A 55 5.16 1.50 -0.29
CA VAL A 55 6.39 0.96 0.34
C VAL A 55 7.58 1.83 -0.02
N LYS A 56 7.73 2.19 -1.30
CA LYS A 56 8.84 3.07 -1.72
C LYS A 56 8.79 4.44 -1.05
N ILE A 57 7.61 5.04 -0.89
CA ILE A 57 7.45 6.32 -0.18
C ILE A 57 7.86 6.17 1.28
N TYR A 58 7.35 5.12 1.94
CA TYR A 58 7.67 4.83 3.33
C TYR A 58 9.18 4.68 3.53
N ASP A 59 9.84 3.84 2.73
CA ASP A 59 11.29 3.58 2.82
C ASP A 59 12.11 4.86 2.61
N VAL A 60 11.75 5.68 1.61
CA VAL A 60 12.42 6.95 1.33
C VAL A 60 12.26 7.93 2.50
N THR A 61 11.05 8.06 3.06
CA THR A 61 10.80 8.97 4.19
C THR A 61 11.53 8.53 5.45
N ILE A 62 11.60 7.22 5.72
CA ILE A 62 12.36 6.69 6.87
C ILE A 62 13.86 6.92 6.68
N ALA A 63 14.43 6.59 5.52
CA ALA A 63 15.85 6.78 5.24
C ALA A 63 16.26 8.25 5.32
N ALA A 64 15.43 9.17 4.77
CA ALA A 64 15.67 10.60 4.86
C ALA A 64 15.63 11.13 6.31
N ASN A 65 14.84 10.52 7.18
CA ASN A 65 14.77 10.88 8.59
C ASN A 65 15.94 10.33 9.40
N GLN A 66 16.40 9.11 9.11
CA GLN A 66 17.61 8.54 9.73
C GLN A 66 18.84 9.37 9.40
N ALA A 67 19.03 9.73 8.11
CA ALA A 67 20.14 10.55 7.67
C ALA A 67 20.17 11.96 8.31
N LYS A 68 19.01 12.50 8.73
CA LYS A 68 18.92 13.78 9.47
C LYS A 68 19.19 13.64 10.97
N GLY A 69 19.07 12.44 11.53
CA GLY A 69 19.38 12.17 12.94
C GLY A 69 20.85 11.89 13.20
N ASP A 70 21.59 11.46 12.15
CA ASP A 70 23.01 11.11 12.21
C ASP A 70 23.96 12.26 11.86
N ALA A 71 23.44 13.47 11.57
CA ALA A 71 24.17 14.69 11.22
C ALA A 71 24.02 15.76 12.32
#